data_AF-A0A2W6NE73-F1
#
_entry.id   AF-A0A2W6NE73-F1
#
_cell.length_a   1.000
_cell.length_b   1.000
_cell.length_c   1.000
_cell.angle_alpha   90.00
_cell.angle_beta   90.00
_cell.angle_gamma   90.00
#
_symmetry.space_group_name_H-M   'P 1'
#
loop_
_entity.id
_entity.type
_entity.pdbx_description
1 polymer ?
#
loop_
_entity_poly.entity_id
_entity_poly.type
_entity_poly.pdbx_seq_one_letter_code
_entity_poly.pdbx_strand_id
1 'polypeptide(L)'
;MNFLQTQSFKNILNEYLKYIEIDLANSLINKTKFARNVIFLNNIKNIFLNLLNHSYAESEEYQKSYQKLKDQIKEFQLKANDKIQLNEKLCINLELIQKHIVSNTQFKIKCKEFYFSSKDFSEAFMNYIDKRDFKDLLAQQDDLDDENVTEKVFVQSLLEFNNALSHLIISVSSSSEIIQNKNFNSAINHLYRATLDNYKIIIRFTIYKTNNQDIKQSFLSIREQEFLLLGQDLKDKKINFYNPNNKIYEKKNIIQAYQELYSAIDETLKKP
;
A
#
# COMPACT_ATOMS: atom_id res chain seq x y z
N MET A 1 -24.38 -2.96 11.32
CA MET A 1 -23.74 -2.59 10.03
C MET A 1 -23.27 -1.15 10.18
N ASN A 2 -21.99 -0.85 9.91
CA ASN A 2 -21.52 0.53 9.97
C ASN A 2 -21.84 1.21 8.64
N PHE A 3 -23.09 1.64 8.47
CA PHE A 3 -23.63 2.03 7.17
C PHE A 3 -22.82 3.17 6.52
N LEU A 4 -22.48 4.21 7.29
CA LEU A 4 -21.74 5.35 6.77
C LEU A 4 -20.31 4.97 6.34
N GLN A 5 -19.62 4.16 7.14
CA GLN A 5 -18.28 3.66 6.79
C GLN A 5 -18.33 2.78 5.52
N THR A 6 -19.29 1.86 5.44
CA THR A 6 -19.51 1.00 4.26
C THR A 6 -19.83 1.82 3.02
N GLN A 7 -20.69 2.84 3.13
CA GLN A 7 -21.02 3.74 2.03
C GLN A 7 -19.79 4.56 1.59
N SER A 8 -18.95 4.98 2.54
CA SER A 8 -17.72 5.72 2.24
C SER A 8 -16.71 4.85 1.49
N PHE A 9 -16.55 3.58 1.85
CA PHE A 9 -15.77 2.64 1.05
C PHE A 9 -16.33 2.48 -0.37
N LYS A 10 -17.65 2.35 -0.53
CA LYS A 10 -18.28 2.27 -1.85
C LYS A 10 -17.97 3.50 -2.70
N ASN A 11 -18.06 4.69 -2.11
CA ASN A 11 -17.78 5.96 -2.78
C ASN A 11 -16.33 6.00 -3.30
N ILE A 12 -15.36 5.62 -2.47
CA ILE A 12 -13.95 5.59 -2.89
C ILE A 12 -13.68 4.55 -3.98
N LEU A 13 -14.29 3.36 -3.89
CA LEU A 13 -14.12 2.34 -4.92
C LEU A 13 -14.74 2.77 -6.27
N ASN A 14 -15.85 3.52 -6.25
CA ASN A 14 -16.42 4.12 -7.46
C ASN A 14 -15.49 5.15 -8.09
N GLU A 15 -14.85 6.02 -7.31
CA GLU A 15 -13.87 6.97 -7.84
C GLU A 15 -12.60 6.26 -8.34
N TYR A 16 -12.18 5.18 -7.68
CA TYR A 16 -11.06 4.36 -8.17
C TYR A 16 -11.36 3.70 -9.52
N LEU A 17 -12.58 3.19 -9.76
CA LEU A 17 -13.00 2.68 -11.07
C LEU A 17 -12.82 3.73 -12.18
N LYS A 18 -13.36 4.94 -11.93
CA LYS A 18 -13.23 6.09 -12.85
C LYS A 18 -11.78 6.41 -13.18
N TYR A 19 -10.90 6.36 -12.17
CA TYR A 19 -9.46 6.56 -12.37
C TYR A 19 -8.86 5.47 -13.27
N ILE A 20 -9.13 4.19 -12.99
CA ILE A 20 -8.57 3.05 -13.75
C ILE A 20 -8.95 3.14 -15.23
N GLU A 21 -10.18 3.54 -15.55
CA GLU A 21 -10.60 3.66 -16.95
C GLU A 21 -9.70 4.58 -17.76
N ILE A 22 -9.35 5.73 -17.17
CA ILE A 22 -8.53 6.74 -17.81
C ILE A 22 -7.09 6.25 -17.90
N ASP A 23 -6.57 5.61 -16.84
CA ASP A 23 -5.22 5.03 -16.84
C ASP A 23 -5.08 3.93 -17.89
N LEU A 24 -6.07 3.03 -18.00
CA LEU A 24 -6.12 1.99 -19.03
C LEU A 24 -6.18 2.59 -20.43
N ALA A 25 -7.09 3.54 -20.69
CA ALA A 25 -7.18 4.22 -21.97
C ALA A 25 -5.84 4.84 -22.38
N ASN A 26 -5.21 5.58 -21.46
CA ASN A 26 -3.94 6.25 -21.69
C ASN A 26 -2.78 5.27 -21.89
N SER A 27 -2.78 4.14 -21.17
CA SER A 27 -1.76 3.09 -21.31
C SER A 27 -1.78 2.45 -22.70
N LEU A 28 -2.96 2.32 -23.32
CA LEU A 28 -3.13 1.77 -24.67
C LEU A 28 -2.72 2.76 -25.76
N ILE A 29 -2.86 4.07 -25.50
CA ILE A 29 -2.63 5.14 -26.49
C ILE A 29 -1.17 5.61 -26.51
N ASN A 30 -0.29 5.08 -25.63
CA ASN A 30 1.15 5.38 -25.59
C ASN A 30 1.48 6.89 -25.49
N LYS A 31 0.57 7.70 -24.92
CA LYS A 31 0.83 9.12 -24.64
C LYS A 31 1.37 9.25 -23.22
N THR A 32 2.69 9.32 -23.14
CA THR A 32 3.54 9.39 -21.93
C THR A 32 3.20 10.48 -20.93
N LYS A 33 2.32 11.44 -21.24
CA LYS A 33 1.99 12.56 -20.32
C LYS A 33 1.17 12.15 -19.09
N PHE A 34 0.50 10.99 -19.12
CA PHE A 34 -0.47 10.60 -18.08
C PHE A 34 -0.20 9.20 -17.47
N ALA A 35 0.97 8.61 -17.75
CA ALA A 35 1.28 7.26 -17.31
C ALA A 35 1.33 7.16 -15.77
N ARG A 36 0.47 6.30 -15.19
CA ARG A 36 0.48 5.89 -13.76
C ARG A 36 0.70 7.05 -12.81
N ASN A 37 -0.31 7.89 -12.70
CA ASN A 37 -0.21 9.06 -11.85
C ASN A 37 -0.26 8.63 -10.37
N VAL A 38 0.95 8.47 -9.81
CA VAL A 38 1.25 8.11 -8.41
C VAL A 38 0.47 8.98 -7.43
N ILE A 39 0.18 10.23 -7.78
CA ILE A 39 -0.58 11.16 -6.94
C ILE A 39 -2.01 10.67 -6.74
N PHE A 40 -2.71 10.22 -7.79
CA PHE A 40 -4.08 9.71 -7.66
C PHE A 40 -4.11 8.45 -6.81
N LEU A 41 -3.25 7.49 -7.11
CA LEU A 41 -3.18 6.25 -6.36
C LEU A 41 -2.83 6.50 -4.89
N ASN A 42 -1.93 7.45 -4.60
CA ASN A 42 -1.59 7.80 -3.23
C ASN A 42 -2.77 8.45 -2.49
N ASN A 43 -3.51 9.34 -3.13
CA ASN A 43 -4.70 9.95 -2.53
C ASN A 43 -5.78 8.89 -2.23
N ILE A 44 -6.02 7.98 -3.16
CA ILE A 44 -6.93 6.84 -2.97
C ILE A 44 -6.45 5.98 -1.80
N LYS A 45 -5.16 5.63 -1.75
CA LYS A 45 -4.52 4.88 -0.66
C LYS A 45 -4.79 5.52 0.69
N ASN A 46 -4.48 6.81 0.82
CA ASN A 46 -4.60 7.53 2.09
C ASN A 46 -6.04 7.60 2.57
N ILE A 47 -6.99 7.94 1.70
CA ILE A 47 -8.40 7.98 2.09
C ILE A 47 -8.91 6.58 2.44
N PHE A 48 -8.58 5.56 1.62
CA PHE A 48 -9.02 4.18 1.84
C PHE A 48 -8.52 3.61 3.18
N LEU A 49 -7.24 3.81 3.50
CA LEU A 49 -6.66 3.32 4.76
C LEU A 49 -7.21 4.09 5.97
N ASN A 50 -7.39 5.41 5.86
CA ASN A 50 -7.97 6.20 6.94
C ASN A 50 -9.44 5.83 7.22
N LEU A 51 -10.20 5.42 6.20
CA LEU A 51 -11.57 4.92 6.35
C LEU A 51 -11.69 3.66 7.21
N LEU A 52 -10.60 2.97 7.53
CA LEU A 52 -10.62 1.88 8.52
C LEU A 52 -10.94 2.39 9.93
N ASN A 53 -10.60 3.64 10.23
CA ASN A 53 -11.04 4.33 11.43
C ASN A 53 -12.47 4.85 11.22
N HIS A 54 -13.39 4.40 12.07
CA HIS A 54 -14.80 4.78 11.96
C HIS A 54 -15.01 6.29 12.07
N SER A 55 -14.30 6.96 12.98
CA SER A 55 -14.48 8.41 13.18
C SER A 55 -14.01 9.25 11.99
N TYR A 56 -13.10 8.71 11.16
CA TYR A 56 -12.67 9.39 9.94
C TYR A 56 -13.79 9.47 8.91
N ALA A 57 -14.63 8.43 8.79
CA ALA A 57 -15.76 8.44 7.84
C ALA A 57 -16.80 9.55 8.15
N GLU A 58 -16.82 10.04 9.39
CA GLU A 58 -17.71 11.10 9.87
C GLU A 58 -17.05 12.49 9.85
N SER A 59 -15.74 12.56 9.57
CA SER A 59 -14.99 13.80 9.73
C SER A 59 -15.12 14.74 8.54
N GLU A 60 -14.98 16.04 8.80
CA GLU A 60 -14.81 17.03 7.72
C GLU A 60 -13.57 16.75 6.87
N GLU A 61 -12.54 16.14 7.46
CA GLU A 61 -11.30 15.78 6.76
C GLU A 61 -11.56 14.77 5.65
N TYR A 62 -12.39 13.75 5.91
CA TYR A 62 -12.82 12.81 4.87
C TYR A 62 -13.59 13.53 3.76
N GLN A 63 -14.56 14.38 4.11
CA GLN A 63 -15.36 15.09 3.10
C GLN A 63 -14.49 15.97 2.19
N LYS A 64 -13.55 16.73 2.79
CA LYS A 64 -12.59 17.56 2.05
C LYS A 64 -11.68 16.71 1.15
N SER A 65 -11.10 15.63 1.69
CA SER A 65 -10.19 14.75 0.95
C SER A 65 -10.89 14.03 -0.20
N TYR A 66 -12.10 13.52 0.05
CA TYR A 66 -12.92 12.84 -0.95
C TYR A 66 -13.36 13.79 -2.07
N GLN A 67 -13.82 14.99 -1.72
CA GLN A 67 -14.21 15.99 -2.71
C GLN A 67 -13.01 16.42 -3.58
N LYS A 68 -11.85 16.65 -2.97
CA LYS A 68 -10.59 16.91 -3.69
C LYS A 68 -10.25 15.80 -4.67
N LEU A 69 -10.29 14.53 -4.24
CA LEU A 69 -10.03 13.38 -5.11
C LEU A 69 -11.00 13.35 -6.30
N LYS A 70 -12.29 13.54 -6.05
CA LYS A 70 -13.34 13.56 -7.07
C LYS A 70 -13.13 14.67 -8.09
N ASP A 71 -12.77 15.87 -7.65
CA ASP A 71 -12.50 17.00 -8.53
C ASP A 71 -11.26 16.77 -9.39
N GLN A 72 -10.19 16.22 -8.81
CA GLN A 72 -8.98 15.87 -9.56
C GLN A 72 -9.25 14.79 -10.61
N ILE A 73 -10.02 13.74 -10.28
CA ILE A 73 -10.39 12.68 -11.24
C ILE A 73 -11.28 13.25 -12.35
N LYS A 74 -12.24 14.11 -12.01
CA LYS A 74 -13.10 14.77 -13.00
C LYS A 74 -12.29 15.63 -13.97
N GLU A 75 -11.34 16.40 -13.47
CA GLU A 75 -10.43 17.18 -14.32
C GLU A 75 -9.59 16.28 -15.22
N PHE A 76 -9.10 15.17 -14.68
CA PHE A 76 -8.35 14.16 -15.43
C PHE A 76 -9.19 13.51 -16.54
N GLN A 77 -10.46 13.19 -16.26
CA GLN A 77 -11.43 12.70 -17.25
C GLN A 77 -11.70 13.71 -18.36
N LEU A 78 -11.82 15.00 -18.03
CA LEU A 78 -12.07 16.05 -19.02
C LEU A 78 -10.88 16.27 -19.96
N LYS A 79 -9.65 16.05 -19.47
CA LYS A 79 -8.41 16.17 -20.24
C LYS A 79 -8.10 14.93 -21.08
N ALA A 80 -8.68 13.78 -20.76
CA ALA A 80 -8.51 12.56 -21.53
C ALA A 80 -9.27 12.67 -22.87
N ASN A 81 -8.54 12.59 -23.99
CA ASN A 81 -9.10 12.75 -25.34
C ASN A 81 -10.04 11.59 -25.73
N ASP A 82 -9.81 10.40 -25.20
CA ASP A 82 -10.52 9.18 -25.55
C ASP A 82 -11.33 8.71 -24.34
N LYS A 83 -12.62 9.05 -24.33
CA LYS A 83 -13.55 8.60 -23.30
C LYS A 83 -13.93 7.16 -23.60
N ILE A 84 -13.36 6.21 -22.87
CA ILE A 84 -13.94 4.87 -22.80
C ILE A 84 -15.31 5.04 -22.13
N GLN A 85 -16.40 4.77 -22.86
CA GLN A 85 -17.71 4.69 -22.24
C GLN A 85 -17.73 3.47 -21.32
N LEU A 86 -17.87 3.73 -20.03
CA LEU A 86 -18.07 2.68 -19.06
C LEU A 86 -19.37 1.93 -19.28
N ASN A 87 -19.28 0.63 -19.01
CA ASN A 87 -20.45 -0.15 -18.67
C ASN A 87 -20.84 0.24 -17.23
N GLU A 88 -21.93 1.00 -17.06
CA GLU A 88 -22.51 1.39 -15.75
C GLU A 88 -22.92 0.18 -14.87
N LYS A 89 -22.68 -1.05 -15.34
CA LYS A 89 -23.11 -2.31 -14.75
C LYS A 89 -22.21 -2.87 -13.65
N LEU A 90 -21.05 -2.29 -13.36
CA LEU A 90 -20.21 -2.72 -12.23
C LEU A 90 -20.87 -2.29 -10.90
N CYS A 91 -21.77 -3.16 -10.40
CA CYS A 91 -22.51 -2.91 -9.17
C CYS A 91 -21.68 -3.31 -7.96
N ILE A 92 -21.09 -2.32 -7.28
CA ILE A 92 -20.44 -2.51 -5.98
C ILE A 92 -21.51 -2.81 -4.92
N ASN A 93 -21.45 -4.02 -4.35
CA ASN A 93 -22.39 -4.51 -3.36
C ASN A 93 -21.98 -4.09 -1.93
N LEU A 94 -22.87 -3.34 -1.26
CA LEU A 94 -22.66 -2.86 0.11
C LEU A 94 -22.52 -3.99 1.14
N GLU A 95 -23.25 -5.10 0.97
CA GLU A 95 -23.15 -6.25 1.86
C GLU A 95 -21.77 -6.91 1.74
N LEU A 96 -21.23 -6.99 0.52
CA LEU A 96 -19.90 -7.54 0.28
C LEU A 96 -18.80 -6.60 0.81
N ILE A 97 -18.96 -5.28 0.70
CA ILE A 97 -18.08 -4.32 1.39
C ILE A 97 -18.12 -4.55 2.90
N GLN A 98 -19.32 -4.67 3.48
CA GLN A 98 -19.46 -4.92 4.90
C GLN A 98 -18.77 -6.24 5.30
N LYS A 99 -18.98 -7.31 4.54
CA LYS A 99 -18.40 -8.65 4.78
C LYS A 99 -16.87 -8.64 4.67
N HIS A 100 -16.33 -8.15 3.55
CA HIS A 100 -14.92 -8.30 3.19
C HIS A 100 -14.02 -7.19 3.73
N ILE A 101 -14.54 -5.97 3.93
CA ILE A 101 -13.74 -4.81 4.34
C ILE A 101 -14.04 -4.43 5.78
N VAL A 102 -15.30 -4.09 6.08
CA VAL A 102 -15.66 -3.46 7.37
C VAL A 102 -15.72 -4.46 8.52
N SER A 103 -16.18 -5.68 8.30
CA SER A 103 -16.27 -6.71 9.35
C SER A 103 -15.05 -7.65 9.37
N ASN A 104 -14.17 -7.61 8.36
CA ASN A 104 -13.09 -8.58 8.25
C ASN A 104 -11.82 -8.14 9.00
N THR A 105 -11.59 -8.74 10.17
CA THR A 105 -10.43 -8.44 11.01
C THR A 105 -9.09 -8.72 10.31
N GLN A 106 -8.97 -9.80 9.55
CA GLN A 106 -7.72 -10.15 8.87
C GLN A 106 -7.35 -9.10 7.81
N PHE A 107 -8.32 -8.64 7.03
CA PHE A 107 -8.13 -7.58 6.05
C PHE A 107 -7.71 -6.26 6.72
N LYS A 108 -8.37 -5.89 7.82
CA LYS A 108 -8.00 -4.69 8.60
C LYS A 108 -6.59 -4.76 9.15
N ILE A 109 -6.15 -5.91 9.66
CA ILE A 109 -4.77 -6.11 10.12
C ILE A 109 -3.80 -5.83 8.98
N LYS A 110 -4.05 -6.37 7.79
CA LYS A 110 -3.17 -6.23 6.62
C LYS A 110 -3.14 -4.80 6.09
N CYS A 111 -4.27 -4.10 6.11
CA CYS A 111 -4.28 -2.68 5.79
C CYS A 111 -3.55 -1.83 6.83
N LYS A 112 -3.64 -2.16 8.12
CA LYS A 112 -2.93 -1.47 9.20
C LYS A 112 -1.42 -1.69 9.11
N GLU A 113 -0.98 -2.92 8.82
CA GLU A 113 0.42 -3.22 8.53
C GLU A 113 0.93 -2.38 7.34
N PHE A 114 0.15 -2.34 6.25
CA PHE A 114 0.52 -1.54 5.07
C PHE A 114 0.58 -0.04 5.38
N TYR A 115 -0.38 0.49 6.15
CA TYR A 115 -0.40 1.88 6.59
C TYR A 115 0.87 2.26 7.36
N PHE A 116 1.25 1.46 8.36
CA PHE A 116 2.46 1.74 9.13
C PHE A 116 3.72 1.61 8.30
N SER A 117 3.86 0.56 7.49
CA SER A 117 5.03 0.42 6.62
C SER A 117 5.18 1.57 5.62
N SER A 118 4.07 2.17 5.16
CA SER A 118 4.10 3.34 4.28
C SER A 118 4.60 4.58 5.02
N LYS A 119 4.19 4.77 6.28
CA LYS A 119 4.70 5.83 7.15
C LYS A 119 6.18 5.65 7.47
N ASP A 120 6.57 4.44 7.86
CA ASP A 120 7.96 4.07 8.13
C ASP A 120 8.83 4.35 6.91
N PHE A 121 8.36 4.01 5.71
CA PHE A 121 9.05 4.32 4.45
C PHE A 121 9.22 5.82 4.26
N SER A 122 8.15 6.61 4.40
CA SER A 122 8.20 8.06 4.23
C SER A 122 9.17 8.70 5.24
N GLU A 123 9.13 8.30 6.50
CA GLU A 123 10.03 8.80 7.55
C GLU A 123 11.49 8.44 7.24
N ALA A 124 11.76 7.17 6.95
CA ALA A 124 13.11 6.73 6.62
C ALA A 124 13.64 7.41 5.35
N PHE A 125 12.78 7.63 4.36
CA PHE A 125 13.16 8.33 3.14
C PHE A 125 13.59 9.77 3.43
N MET A 126 12.84 10.48 4.28
CA MET A 126 13.13 11.87 4.61
C MET A 126 14.36 12.03 5.51
N ASN A 127 14.61 11.06 6.40
CA ASN A 127 15.64 11.19 7.43
C ASN A 127 16.95 10.45 7.14
N TYR A 128 16.87 9.27 6.51
CA TYR A 128 17.99 8.33 6.46
C TYR A 128 18.44 7.96 5.06
N ILE A 129 17.61 8.12 4.03
CA ILE A 129 17.94 7.69 2.67
C ILE A 129 18.52 8.87 1.88
N ASP A 130 19.66 8.66 1.20
CA ASP A 130 20.19 9.68 0.31
C ASP A 130 19.28 9.77 -0.92
N LYS A 131 18.70 10.95 -1.16
CA LYS A 131 17.80 11.19 -2.29
C LYS A 131 18.45 10.87 -3.64
N ARG A 132 19.79 10.97 -3.75
CA ARG A 132 20.54 10.65 -4.97
C ARG A 132 20.49 9.15 -5.29
N ASP A 133 20.48 8.30 -4.28
CA ASP A 133 20.40 6.85 -4.42
C ASP A 133 19.01 6.38 -4.89
N PHE A 134 18.04 7.30 -4.96
CA PHE A 134 16.63 7.03 -5.19
C PHE A 134 16.04 7.72 -6.43
N LYS A 135 16.85 8.50 -7.17
CA LYS A 135 16.40 9.22 -8.37
C LYS A 135 15.72 8.31 -9.40
N ASP A 136 16.25 7.10 -9.58
CA ASP A 136 15.71 6.13 -10.54
C ASP A 136 14.41 5.44 -10.07
N LEU A 137 14.15 5.46 -8.76
CA LEU A 137 12.98 4.81 -8.13
C LEU A 137 11.80 5.77 -7.90
N LEU A 138 12.05 7.08 -7.94
CA LEU A 138 11.05 8.14 -7.70
C LEU A 138 10.76 9.02 -8.92
N ALA A 139 11.34 8.75 -10.08
CA ALA A 139 11.13 9.52 -11.32
C ALA A 139 9.67 9.61 -11.81
N GLN A 140 8.71 9.00 -11.11
CA GLN A 140 7.25 9.09 -11.35
C GLN A 140 6.51 9.95 -10.30
N GLN A 141 7.20 10.49 -9.31
CA GLN A 141 6.73 11.56 -8.46
C GLN A 141 7.32 12.85 -9.02
N ASP A 142 6.62 13.45 -9.99
CA ASP A 142 6.96 14.79 -10.46
C ASP A 142 7.07 15.72 -9.23
N ASP A 143 8.20 16.42 -9.16
CA ASP A 143 8.68 17.29 -8.08
C ASP A 143 9.14 16.61 -6.77
N LEU A 144 10.33 15.99 -6.84
CA LEU A 144 11.12 15.59 -5.65
C LEU A 144 11.37 16.75 -4.66
N ASP A 145 11.30 18.00 -5.15
CA ASP A 145 11.58 19.24 -4.42
C ASP A 145 10.32 20.06 -4.06
N ASP A 146 9.10 19.54 -4.28
CA ASP A 146 7.90 20.19 -3.74
C ASP A 146 7.86 20.00 -2.21
N GLU A 147 8.19 21.07 -1.49
CA GLU A 147 8.15 21.16 -0.02
C GLU A 147 6.75 20.86 0.56
N ASN A 148 5.70 20.85 -0.27
CA ASN A 148 4.34 20.50 0.14
C ASN A 148 4.05 19.00 0.14
N VAL A 149 4.97 18.14 -0.33
CA VAL A 149 4.79 16.68 -0.30
C VAL A 149 5.09 16.16 1.10
N THR A 150 4.03 15.97 1.88
CA THR A 150 4.09 15.53 3.28
C THR A 150 4.33 14.02 3.46
N GLU A 151 4.18 13.22 2.40
CA GLU A 151 4.40 11.77 2.43
C GLU A 151 5.08 11.31 1.14
N LYS A 152 6.23 10.66 1.26
CA LYS A 152 6.94 10.00 0.16
C LYS A 152 6.49 8.54 0.08
N VAL A 153 6.40 8.01 -1.15
CA VAL A 153 5.78 6.69 -1.40
C VAL A 153 6.67 5.86 -2.30
N PHE A 154 6.82 4.58 -1.97
CA PHE A 154 7.50 3.65 -2.83
C PHE A 154 6.54 3.16 -3.93
N VAL A 155 6.86 3.47 -5.19
CA VAL A 155 6.00 3.19 -6.34
C VAL A 155 5.63 1.70 -6.42
N GLN A 156 6.57 0.78 -6.20
CA GLN A 156 6.30 -0.66 -6.24
C GLN A 156 5.24 -1.08 -5.21
N SER A 157 5.34 -0.57 -3.99
CA SER A 157 4.35 -0.83 -2.93
C SER A 157 2.97 -0.26 -3.29
N LEU A 158 2.94 0.90 -3.92
CA LEU A 158 1.70 1.52 -4.41
C LEU A 158 1.07 0.74 -5.58
N LEU A 159 1.89 0.13 -6.44
CA LEU A 159 1.41 -0.77 -7.51
C LEU A 159 0.79 -2.04 -6.94
N GLU A 160 1.38 -2.62 -5.88
CA GLU A 160 0.77 -3.74 -5.16
C GLU A 160 -0.55 -3.32 -4.50
N PHE A 161 -0.65 -2.11 -3.93
CA PHE A 161 -1.94 -1.60 -3.44
C PHE A 161 -2.98 -1.43 -4.56
N ASN A 162 -2.59 -0.92 -5.73
CA ASN A 162 -3.46 -0.83 -6.91
C ASN A 162 -3.98 -2.23 -7.33
N ASN A 163 -3.10 -3.24 -7.35
CA ASN A 163 -3.50 -4.62 -7.61
C ASN A 163 -4.47 -5.15 -6.55
N ALA A 164 -4.24 -4.82 -5.27
CA ALA A 164 -5.14 -5.18 -4.19
C ALA A 164 -6.55 -4.59 -4.38
N LEU A 165 -6.65 -3.30 -4.73
CA LEU A 165 -7.94 -2.64 -4.98
C LEU A 165 -8.67 -3.24 -6.20
N SER A 166 -7.95 -3.55 -7.29
CA SER A 166 -8.53 -4.19 -8.48
C SER A 166 -9.15 -5.54 -8.14
N HIS A 167 -8.45 -6.38 -7.38
CA HIS A 167 -9.01 -7.64 -6.88
C HIS A 167 -10.18 -7.41 -5.91
N LEU A 168 -10.09 -6.41 -5.04
CA LEU A 168 -11.16 -6.09 -4.10
C LEU A 168 -12.45 -5.68 -4.83
N ILE A 169 -12.36 -4.87 -5.89
CA ILE A 169 -13.51 -4.53 -6.75
C ILE A 169 -14.17 -5.77 -7.32
N ILE A 170 -13.38 -6.69 -7.90
CA ILE A 170 -13.92 -7.93 -8.46
C ILE A 170 -14.61 -8.73 -7.35
N SER A 171 -14.02 -8.75 -6.15
CA SER A 171 -14.60 -9.42 -4.99
C SER A 171 -15.93 -8.82 -4.57
N VAL A 172 -16.06 -7.49 -4.49
CA VAL A 172 -17.30 -6.84 -4.01
C VAL A 172 -18.35 -6.61 -5.11
N SER A 173 -18.07 -6.98 -6.35
CA SER A 173 -18.98 -6.80 -7.50
C SER A 173 -19.39 -8.10 -8.17
N SER A 174 -18.74 -9.23 -7.83
CA SER A 174 -19.06 -10.55 -8.39
C SER A 174 -20.30 -11.16 -7.73
N SER A 175 -21.15 -11.83 -8.52
CA SER A 175 -22.24 -12.67 -8.02
C SER A 175 -21.80 -14.08 -7.60
N SER A 176 -20.60 -14.52 -8.02
CA SER A 176 -20.07 -15.85 -7.68
C SER A 176 -19.20 -15.80 -6.44
N GLU A 177 -19.58 -16.53 -5.38
CA GLU A 177 -18.82 -16.63 -4.12
C GLU A 177 -17.40 -17.17 -4.32
N ILE A 178 -17.20 -18.10 -5.25
CA ILE A 178 -15.86 -18.63 -5.58
C ILE A 178 -14.96 -17.51 -6.10
N ILE A 179 -15.47 -16.68 -7.01
CA ILE A 179 -14.74 -15.51 -7.55
C ILE A 179 -14.53 -14.47 -6.44
N GLN A 180 -15.54 -14.24 -5.58
CA GLN A 180 -15.43 -13.31 -4.45
C GLN A 180 -14.26 -13.69 -3.53
N ASN A 181 -14.22 -14.94 -3.06
CA ASN A 181 -13.22 -15.42 -2.11
C ASN A 181 -11.81 -15.49 -2.73
N LYS A 182 -11.69 -15.95 -3.98
CA LYS A 182 -10.40 -15.98 -4.70
C LYS A 182 -9.78 -14.57 -4.79
N ASN A 183 -10.58 -13.59 -5.21
CA ASN A 183 -10.10 -12.23 -5.37
C ASN A 183 -9.85 -11.54 -4.03
N PHE A 184 -10.69 -11.80 -3.02
CA PHE A 184 -10.45 -11.30 -1.67
C PHE A 184 -9.10 -11.76 -1.11
N ASN A 185 -8.80 -13.06 -1.23
CA ASN A 185 -7.50 -13.60 -0.80
C ASN A 185 -6.33 -13.01 -1.60
N SER A 186 -6.53 -12.78 -2.91
CA SER A 186 -5.54 -12.13 -3.77
C SER A 186 -5.27 -10.68 -3.31
N ALA A 187 -6.32 -9.92 -2.97
CA ALA A 187 -6.19 -8.57 -2.43
C ALA A 187 -5.38 -8.54 -1.13
N ILE A 188 -5.63 -9.48 -0.21
CA ILE A 188 -4.83 -9.60 1.02
C ILE A 188 -3.35 -9.87 0.69
N ASN A 189 -3.08 -10.75 -0.28
CA ASN A 189 -1.71 -11.11 -0.65
C ASN A 189 -0.95 -9.93 -1.26
N HIS A 190 -1.64 -9.09 -2.04
CA HIS A 190 -1.06 -7.86 -2.57
C HIS A 190 -0.78 -6.82 -1.46
N LEU A 191 -1.66 -6.63 -0.49
CA LEU A 191 -1.38 -5.77 0.69
C LEU A 191 -0.17 -6.28 1.50
N TYR A 192 -0.06 -7.59 1.65
CA TYR A 192 1.10 -8.22 2.29
C TYR A 192 2.40 -7.93 1.53
N ARG A 193 2.39 -8.06 0.19
CA ARG A 193 3.55 -7.73 -0.67
C ARG A 193 3.90 -6.24 -0.59
N ALA A 194 2.92 -5.36 -0.67
CA ALA A 194 3.11 -3.91 -0.53
C ALA A 194 3.83 -3.56 0.79
N THR A 195 3.42 -4.20 1.89
CA THR A 195 4.05 -4.02 3.21
C THR A 195 5.51 -4.48 3.21
N LEU A 196 5.80 -5.65 2.64
CA LEU A 196 7.16 -6.17 2.53
C LEU A 196 8.05 -5.31 1.65
N ASP A 197 7.53 -4.80 0.53
CA ASP A 197 8.26 -3.94 -0.40
C ASP A 197 8.75 -2.67 0.29
N ASN A 198 7.90 -2.05 1.14
CA ASN A 198 8.30 -0.90 1.96
C ASN A 198 9.44 -1.26 2.92
N TYR A 199 9.31 -2.30 3.73
CA TYR A 199 10.39 -2.65 4.67
C TYR A 199 11.69 -3.08 3.97
N LYS A 200 11.59 -3.83 2.87
CA LYS A 200 12.74 -4.24 2.06
C LYS A 200 13.52 -3.05 1.55
N ILE A 201 12.81 -2.05 0.99
CA ILE A 201 13.49 -0.90 0.42
C ILE A 201 14.11 -0.02 1.51
N ILE A 202 13.43 0.18 2.65
CA ILE A 202 13.99 0.90 3.81
C ILE A 202 15.29 0.24 4.25
N ILE A 203 15.27 -1.06 4.50
CA ILE A 203 16.41 -1.80 5.04
C ILE A 203 17.57 -1.82 4.04
N ARG A 204 17.29 -1.97 2.74
CA ARG A 204 18.32 -1.93 1.69
C ARG A 204 19.18 -0.68 1.78
N PHE A 205 18.59 0.49 2.04
CA PHE A 205 19.31 1.76 2.09
C PHE A 205 19.84 2.14 3.46
N THR A 206 19.35 1.50 4.53
CA THR A 206 19.72 1.85 5.90
C THR A 206 20.67 0.84 6.55
N ILE A 207 20.69 -0.42 6.11
CA ILE A 207 21.47 -1.49 6.74
C ILE A 207 22.98 -1.22 6.76
N TYR A 208 23.53 -0.56 5.74
CA TYR A 208 24.95 -0.22 5.66
C TYR A 208 25.32 1.03 6.45
N LYS A 209 24.32 1.81 6.89
CA LYS A 209 24.52 3.00 7.73
C LYS A 209 24.75 2.66 9.20
N THR A 210 24.58 1.39 9.57
CA THR A 210 24.87 0.89 10.91
C THR A 210 26.07 -0.07 10.90
N ASN A 211 26.92 0.07 11.93
CA ASN A 211 28.03 -0.84 12.20
C ASN A 211 27.65 -1.99 13.16
N ASN A 212 26.41 -2.03 13.63
CA ASN A 212 25.94 -3.03 14.58
C ASN A 212 25.86 -4.42 13.93
N GLN A 213 26.67 -5.36 14.45
CA GLN A 213 26.73 -6.74 13.94
C GLN A 213 25.44 -7.52 14.22
N ASP A 214 24.74 -7.24 15.33
CA ASP A 214 23.48 -7.91 15.67
C ASP A 214 22.38 -7.54 14.66
N ILE A 215 22.36 -6.28 14.19
CA ILE A 215 21.45 -5.82 13.13
C ILE A 215 21.78 -6.50 11.79
N LYS A 216 23.07 -6.60 11.43
CA LYS A 216 23.50 -7.29 10.20
C LYS A 216 23.15 -8.78 10.24
N GLN A 217 23.39 -9.44 11.37
CA GLN A 217 23.00 -10.83 11.58
C GLN A 217 21.50 -11.03 11.49
N SER A 218 20.73 -10.11 12.08
CA SER A 218 19.27 -10.11 12.00
C SER A 218 18.79 -10.02 10.55
N PHE A 219 19.31 -9.07 9.77
CA PHE A 219 19.03 -8.95 8.34
C PHE A 219 19.34 -10.25 7.57
N LEU A 220 20.53 -10.83 7.77
CA LEU A 220 20.94 -12.07 7.12
C LEU A 220 20.00 -13.23 7.48
N SER A 221 19.56 -13.34 8.74
CA SER A 221 18.61 -14.37 9.15
C SER A 221 17.27 -14.29 8.40
N ILE A 222 16.77 -13.07 8.13
CA ILE A 222 15.55 -12.91 7.32
C ILE A 222 15.85 -13.27 5.85
N ARG A 223 16.99 -12.85 5.30
CA ARG A 223 17.36 -13.15 3.89
C ARG A 223 17.49 -14.65 3.64
N GLU A 224 18.16 -15.36 4.55
CA GLU A 224 18.33 -16.81 4.48
C GLU A 224 16.98 -17.51 4.46
N GLN A 225 16.06 -17.13 5.36
CA GLN A 225 14.73 -17.73 5.43
C GLN A 225 13.88 -17.43 4.18
N GLU A 226 13.98 -16.22 3.60
CA GLU A 226 13.33 -15.95 2.31
C GLU A 226 13.88 -16.84 1.19
N PHE A 227 15.20 -17.03 1.15
CA PHE A 227 15.85 -17.88 0.16
C PHE A 227 15.43 -19.35 0.29
N LEU A 228 15.45 -19.89 1.51
CA LEU A 228 15.05 -21.27 1.80
C LEU A 228 13.57 -21.54 1.50
N LEU A 229 12.74 -20.50 1.51
CA LEU A 229 11.30 -20.59 1.31
C LEU A 229 10.86 -20.04 -0.06
N LEU A 230 11.80 -19.86 -1.00
CA LEU A 230 11.51 -19.46 -2.37
C LEU A 230 10.46 -20.38 -3.02
N GLY A 231 9.52 -19.77 -3.74
CA GLY A 231 8.41 -20.49 -4.38
C GLY A 231 7.30 -20.93 -3.43
N GLN A 232 7.40 -20.64 -2.13
CA GLN A 232 6.37 -20.97 -1.15
C GLN A 232 5.62 -19.72 -0.67
N ASP A 233 4.35 -19.87 -0.26
CA ASP A 233 3.62 -18.79 0.40
C ASP A 233 4.17 -18.58 1.82
N LEU A 234 4.69 -17.38 2.08
CA LEU A 234 5.31 -16.96 3.34
C LEU A 234 4.34 -16.30 4.31
N LYS A 235 3.12 -15.96 3.87
CA LYS A 235 2.20 -15.10 4.61
C LYS A 235 1.88 -15.61 6.01
N ASP A 236 1.69 -16.92 6.14
CA ASP A 236 1.32 -17.57 7.40
C ASP A 236 2.48 -18.38 8.02
N LYS A 237 3.68 -18.28 7.44
CA LYS A 237 4.86 -19.03 7.91
C LYS A 237 5.63 -18.27 8.97
N LYS A 238 6.12 -19.02 9.95
CA LYS A 238 7.06 -18.51 10.94
C LYS A 238 8.49 -18.80 10.49
N ILE A 239 9.29 -17.75 10.33
CA ILE A 239 10.71 -17.84 10.01
C ILE A 239 11.54 -17.96 11.29
N ASN A 240 12.75 -18.51 11.18
CA ASN A 240 13.73 -18.44 12.27
C ASN A 240 14.44 -17.07 12.24
N PHE A 241 14.02 -16.15 13.10
CA PHE A 241 14.50 -14.78 13.11
C PHE A 241 15.49 -14.55 14.25
N TYR A 242 16.67 -13.99 13.95
CA TYR A 242 17.58 -13.50 14.97
C TYR A 242 17.15 -12.08 15.39
N ASN A 243 16.72 -11.91 16.63
CA ASN A 243 16.29 -10.62 17.15
C ASN A 243 17.51 -9.80 17.63
N PRO A 244 17.76 -8.61 17.05
CA PRO A 244 18.97 -7.83 17.33
C PRO A 244 18.96 -7.19 18.72
N ASN A 245 17.80 -7.06 19.37
CA ASN A 245 17.65 -6.39 20.67
C ASN A 245 17.95 -7.34 21.84
N ASN A 246 17.49 -8.59 21.76
CA ASN A 246 17.67 -9.59 22.82
C ASN A 246 18.66 -10.71 22.47
N LYS A 247 19.19 -10.72 21.24
CA LYS A 247 20.27 -11.60 20.76
C LYS A 247 19.92 -13.09 20.76
N ILE A 248 18.64 -13.42 20.60
CA ILE A 248 18.16 -14.80 20.51
C ILE A 248 17.37 -15.06 19.21
N TYR A 249 17.28 -16.33 18.82
CA TYR A 249 16.44 -16.76 17.71
C TYR A 249 15.00 -17.00 18.17
N GLU A 250 14.05 -16.44 17.43
CA GLU A 250 12.62 -16.54 17.70
C GLU A 250 11.84 -16.94 16.43
N LYS A 251 10.71 -17.62 16.61
CA LYS A 251 9.80 -17.96 15.51
C LYS A 251 8.76 -16.85 15.32
N LYS A 252 8.89 -16.07 14.26
CA LYS A 252 7.99 -14.94 13.96
C LYS A 252 7.51 -14.92 12.52
N ASN A 253 6.41 -14.21 12.26
CA ASN A 253 6.06 -13.86 10.88
C ASN A 253 7.13 -12.93 10.31
N ILE A 254 7.40 -13.04 9.01
CA ILE A 254 8.37 -12.21 8.32
C ILE A 254 8.10 -10.71 8.41
N ILE A 255 6.82 -10.26 8.39
CA ILE A 255 6.51 -8.82 8.57
C ILE A 255 6.95 -8.36 9.97
N GLN A 256 6.70 -9.16 11.01
CA GLN A 256 7.11 -8.83 12.38
C GLN A 256 8.64 -8.80 12.51
N ALA A 257 9.33 -9.75 11.88
CA ALA A 257 10.79 -9.76 11.83
C ALA A 257 11.36 -8.50 11.17
N TYR A 258 10.72 -8.04 10.08
CA TYR A 258 11.10 -6.80 9.42
C TYR A 258 10.82 -5.56 10.27
N GLN A 259 9.68 -5.52 10.97
CA GLN A 259 9.35 -4.44 11.89
C GLN A 259 10.37 -4.32 13.01
N GLU A 260 10.71 -5.44 13.66
CA GLU A 260 11.72 -5.45 14.73
C GLU A 260 13.11 -5.07 14.24
N LEU A 261 13.50 -5.53 13.05
CA LEU A 261 14.75 -5.12 12.41
C LEU A 261 14.76 -3.62 12.09
N TYR A 262 13.67 -3.09 11.53
CA TYR A 262 13.56 -1.65 11.24
C TYR A 262 13.61 -0.81 12.52
N SER A 263 12.88 -1.19 13.57
CA SER A 263 12.94 -0.49 14.86
C SER A 263 14.37 -0.43 15.42
N ALA A 264 15.12 -1.53 15.36
CA ALA A 264 16.51 -1.56 15.82
C ALA A 264 17.44 -0.66 14.96
N ILE A 265 17.21 -0.60 13.65
CA ILE A 265 17.91 0.32 12.75
C ILE A 265 17.57 1.78 13.10
N ASP A 266 16.28 2.11 13.20
CA ASP A 266 15.80 3.45 13.51
C ASP A 266 16.35 3.97 14.85
N GLU A 267 16.31 3.14 15.90
CA GLU A 267 16.91 3.47 17.19
C GLU A 267 18.42 3.73 17.12
N THR A 268 19.14 2.98 16.27
CA THR A 268 20.58 3.17 16.08
C THR A 268 20.87 4.45 15.30
N LEU A 269 20.05 4.80 14.31
CA LEU A 269 20.24 6.01 13.50
C LEU A 269 19.78 7.29 14.20
N LYS A 270 18.84 7.19 15.17
CA LYS A 270 18.39 8.32 16.01
C LYS A 270 19.35 8.68 17.14
N LYS A 271 20.23 7.77 17.55
CA LYS A 271 21.22 7.99 18.63
C LYS A 271 22.58 8.27 17.99
N PRO A 272 22.99 9.55 17.83
CA PRO A 272 24.31 9.89 17.28
C PRO A 272 25.45 9.40 18.17
#